data_AF-A0A1I3FC97-F1
#
_entry.id   AF-A0A1I3FC97-F1
#
_cell.length_a   1.000
_cell.length_b   1.000
_cell.length_c   1.000
_cell.angle_alpha   90.00
_cell.angle_beta   90.00
_cell.angle_gamma   90.00
#
_symmetry.space_group_name_H-M   'P 1'
#
loop_
_entity.id
_entity.type
_entity.pdbx_description
1 polymer ?
#
loop_
_entity_poly.entity_id
_entity_poly.type
_entity_poly.pdbx_seq_one_letter_code
_entity_poly.pdbx_strand_id
1 'polypeptide(L)'
;MTHVLFVGQKPDTVDFSDPSLPPGFDAEKIQAGIDIAEKTMTERGWDGDICMIAPDDSGIATLAAQLARLDYDCVVIGGGLRIPPNGLLFFERVVNAIHQGAPKAAIAFNTRPQDTAEAVARWVGERHR
;
A
#
# COMPACT_ATOMS: atom_id res chain seq x y z
N MET A 1 6.77 -17.04 8.30
CA MET A 1 7.30 -15.92 7.50
C MET A 1 6.29 -14.78 7.59
N THR A 2 6.72 -13.52 7.60
CA THR A 2 5.77 -12.39 7.66
C THR A 2 5.38 -11.99 6.25
N HIS A 3 4.09 -12.02 5.95
CA HIS A 3 3.54 -11.63 4.65
C HIS A 3 3.01 -10.20 4.71
N VAL A 4 3.47 -9.37 3.78
CA VAL A 4 3.16 -7.95 3.74
C VAL A 4 2.60 -7.61 2.37
N LEU A 5 1.54 -6.81 2.33
CA LEU A 5 1.03 -6.23 1.08
C LEU A 5 1.21 -4.73 1.10
N PHE A 6 1.89 -4.17 0.12
CA PHE A 6 1.88 -2.74 -0.16
C PHE A 6 0.87 -2.44 -1.27
N VAL A 7 -0.23 -1.75 -0.95
CA VAL A 7 -1.22 -1.29 -1.92
C VAL A 7 -1.04 0.20 -2.22
N GLY A 8 -0.95 0.55 -3.50
CA GLY A 8 -0.80 1.92 -3.97
C GLY A 8 -1.65 2.21 -5.20
N GLN A 9 -1.68 3.47 -5.62
CA GLN A 9 -2.33 3.86 -6.88
C GLN A 9 -1.38 3.62 -8.05
N LYS A 10 -1.90 3.15 -9.18
CA LYS A 10 -1.12 3.04 -10.42
C LYS A 10 -0.56 4.41 -10.84
N PRO A 11 0.76 4.55 -11.10
CA PRO A 11 1.38 5.84 -11.41
C PRO A 11 0.77 6.57 -12.61
N ASP A 12 0.31 5.84 -13.64
CA ASP A 12 -0.31 6.39 -14.86
C ASP A 12 -1.73 6.93 -14.64
N THR A 13 -2.35 6.63 -13.49
CA THR A 13 -3.67 7.15 -13.10
C THR A 13 -3.59 8.33 -12.14
N VAL A 14 -2.39 8.73 -11.72
CA VAL A 14 -2.18 9.82 -10.76
C VAL A 14 -2.30 11.17 -11.48
N ASP A 15 -3.13 12.06 -10.94
CA ASP A 15 -3.16 13.45 -11.35
C ASP A 15 -2.01 14.23 -10.67
N PHE A 16 -0.85 14.26 -11.32
CA PHE A 16 0.32 15.00 -10.81
C PHE A 16 0.15 16.53 -10.78
N SER A 17 -0.96 17.06 -11.33
CA SER A 17 -1.28 18.49 -11.22
C SER A 17 -2.05 18.85 -9.95
N ASP A 18 -2.52 17.85 -9.19
CA ASP A 18 -3.27 18.05 -7.95
C ASP A 18 -2.37 18.71 -6.88
N PRO A 19 -2.71 19.91 -6.38
CA PRO A 19 -1.89 20.62 -5.39
C PRO A 19 -1.84 19.95 -4.01
N SER A 20 -2.68 18.94 -3.76
CA SER A 20 -2.62 18.12 -2.55
C SER A 20 -1.49 17.09 -2.57
N LEU A 21 -0.90 16.80 -3.73
CA LEU A 21 0.29 15.95 -3.81
C LEU A 21 1.53 16.69 -3.32
N PRO A 22 2.50 15.99 -2.71
CA PRO A 22 3.77 16.59 -2.31
C PRO A 22 4.46 17.33 -3.48
N PRO A 23 5.03 18.53 -3.25
CA PRO A 23 5.72 19.26 -4.31
C PRO A 23 6.82 18.44 -4.99
N GLY A 24 6.81 18.42 -6.33
CA GLY A 24 7.78 17.71 -7.14
C GLY A 24 7.61 16.19 -7.12
N PHE A 25 6.45 15.65 -6.71
CA PHE A 25 6.16 14.23 -6.84
C PHE A 25 5.85 13.89 -8.32
N ASP A 26 6.44 12.81 -8.83
CA ASP A 26 6.28 12.34 -10.20
C ASP A 26 6.27 10.80 -10.22
N ALA A 27 6.03 10.21 -11.39
CA ALA A 27 5.97 8.76 -11.56
C ALA A 27 7.31 8.07 -11.22
N GLU A 28 8.44 8.71 -11.51
CA GLU A 28 9.78 8.17 -11.23
C GLU A 28 10.01 8.06 -9.72
N LYS A 29 9.64 9.10 -8.96
CA LYS A 29 9.74 9.10 -7.49
C LYS A 29 8.80 8.11 -6.83
N ILE A 30 7.61 7.89 -7.42
CA ILE A 30 6.71 6.82 -6.97
C ILE A 30 7.38 5.47 -7.16
N GLN A 31 7.93 5.20 -8.36
CA GLN A 31 8.57 3.93 -8.66
C GLN A 31 9.79 3.68 -7.78
N ALA A 32 10.70 4.65 -7.66
CA ALA A 32 11.85 4.54 -6.78
C ALA A 32 11.44 4.29 -5.31
N GLY A 33 10.31 4.85 -4.90
CA GLY A 33 9.68 4.60 -3.62
C GLY A 33 9.20 3.17 -3.41
N ILE A 34 8.57 2.59 -4.43
CA ILE A 34 8.12 1.19 -4.47
C ILE A 34 9.33 0.25 -4.39
N ASP A 35 10.38 0.52 -5.17
CA ASP A 35 11.60 -0.29 -5.20
C ASP A 35 12.30 -0.30 -3.82
N ILE A 36 12.32 0.85 -3.13
CA ILE A 36 12.84 0.95 -1.76
C ILE A 36 11.97 0.15 -0.78
N ALA A 37 10.64 0.21 -0.91
CA ALA A 37 9.74 -0.56 -0.07
C ALA A 37 9.99 -2.07 -0.24
N GLU A 38 10.08 -2.56 -1.48
CA GLU A 38 10.35 -3.97 -1.78
C GLU A 38 11.69 -4.42 -1.17
N LYS A 39 12.74 -3.63 -1.41
CA LYS A 39 14.08 -3.91 -0.89
C LYS A 39 14.09 -3.97 0.63
N THR A 40 13.51 -2.98 1.31
CA THR A 40 13.53 -2.89 2.77
C THR A 40 12.65 -3.96 3.45
N MET A 41 11.57 -4.39 2.80
CA MET A 41 10.80 -5.56 3.27
C MET A 41 11.63 -6.85 3.15
N THR A 42 12.32 -7.03 2.01
CA THR A 42 13.19 -8.19 1.77
C THR A 42 14.36 -8.26 2.77
N GLU A 43 15.01 -7.13 3.04
CA GLU A 43 16.10 -7.02 4.02
C GLU A 43 15.67 -7.39 5.45
N ARG A 44 14.37 -7.24 5.76
CA ARG A 44 13.77 -7.63 7.05
C ARG A 44 13.29 -9.10 7.07
N GLY A 45 13.50 -9.85 5.98
CA GLY A 45 13.08 -11.25 5.85
C GLY A 45 11.56 -11.42 5.71
N TRP A 46 10.87 -10.38 5.23
CA TRP A 46 9.44 -10.42 4.97
C TRP A 46 9.19 -10.76 3.49
N ASP A 47 8.07 -11.44 3.26
CA ASP A 47 7.56 -11.73 1.93
C ASP A 47 6.58 -10.62 1.54
N GLY A 48 7.08 -9.68 0.72
CA GLY A 48 6.39 -8.45 0.37
C GLY A 48 5.78 -8.51 -1.02
N ASP A 49 4.46 -8.37 -1.12
CA ASP A 49 3.75 -8.16 -2.37
C ASP A 49 3.49 -6.66 -2.62
N ILE A 50 3.48 -6.27 -3.90
CA ILE A 50 3.11 -4.94 -4.34
C ILE A 50 1.84 -5.03 -5.20
N CYS A 51 0.81 -4.25 -4.86
CA CYS A 51 -0.45 -4.17 -5.60
C CYS A 51 -0.77 -2.72 -5.97
N MET A 52 -0.56 -2.37 -7.23
CA MET A 52 -0.91 -1.05 -7.76
C MET A 52 -2.28 -1.08 -8.44
N ILE A 53 -3.23 -0.32 -7.91
CA ILE A 53 -4.63 -0.34 -8.35
C ILE A 53 -5.05 0.97 -9.03
N ALA A 54 -5.98 0.87 -9.98
CA ALA A 54 -6.64 2.05 -10.53
C ALA A 54 -7.65 2.60 -9.49
N PRO A 55 -7.93 3.92 -9.47
CA PRO A 55 -8.88 4.53 -8.54
C PRO A 55 -10.35 4.32 -8.97
N ASP A 56 -10.72 3.10 -9.35
CA ASP A 56 -12.05 2.71 -9.84
C ASP A 56 -12.43 1.28 -9.41
N ASP A 57 -13.60 0.81 -9.85
CA ASP A 57 -14.12 -0.51 -9.50
C ASP A 57 -13.18 -1.67 -9.89
N SER A 58 -12.39 -1.52 -10.97
CA SER A 58 -11.42 -2.53 -11.39
C SER A 58 -10.25 -2.65 -10.42
N GLY A 59 -9.88 -1.53 -9.77
CA GLY A 59 -8.88 -1.50 -8.71
C GLY A 59 -9.31 -2.27 -7.48
N ILE A 60 -10.58 -2.11 -7.05
CA ILE A 60 -11.12 -2.88 -5.92
C ILE A 60 -11.18 -4.37 -6.23
N ALA A 61 -11.58 -4.76 -7.45
CA ALA A 61 -11.59 -6.16 -7.85
C ALA A 61 -10.17 -6.76 -7.86
N THR A 62 -9.18 -5.99 -8.32
CA THR A 62 -7.77 -6.39 -8.31
C THR A 62 -7.24 -6.58 -6.88
N LEU A 63 -7.56 -5.65 -5.98
CA LEU A 63 -7.18 -5.74 -4.57
C LEU A 63 -7.82 -6.96 -3.90
N ALA A 64 -9.12 -7.21 -4.12
CA ALA A 64 -9.82 -8.36 -3.59
C ALA A 64 -9.20 -9.69 -4.08
N ALA A 65 -8.85 -9.77 -5.37
CA ALA A 65 -8.17 -10.93 -5.93
C ALA A 65 -6.78 -11.15 -5.30
N GLN A 66 -6.02 -10.08 -5.06
CA GLN A 66 -4.71 -10.16 -4.40
C GLN A 66 -4.85 -10.65 -2.95
N LEU A 67 -5.78 -10.08 -2.18
CA LEU A 67 -6.04 -10.46 -0.79
C LEU A 67 -6.49 -11.93 -0.65
N ALA A 68 -7.12 -12.49 -1.68
CA ALA A 68 -7.54 -13.90 -1.69
C ALA A 68 -6.39 -14.90 -1.92
N ARG A 69 -5.19 -14.43 -2.31
CA ARG A 69 -4.06 -15.32 -2.63
C ARG A 69 -3.34 -15.88 -1.40
N LEU A 70 -3.28 -15.11 -0.31
CA LEU A 70 -2.62 -15.49 0.92
C LEU A 70 -3.11 -14.68 2.13
N ASP A 71 -2.86 -15.21 3.33
CA ASP A 71 -3.10 -14.49 4.58
C ASP A 71 -1.96 -13.50 4.85
N TYR A 72 -2.24 -12.21 4.69
CA TYR A 72 -1.30 -11.14 5.04
C TYR A 72 -1.30 -10.84 6.54
N ASP A 73 -0.12 -10.52 7.09
CA ASP A 73 0.02 -10.03 8.46
C ASP A 73 -0.17 -8.52 8.55
N CYS A 74 0.19 -7.79 7.49
CA CYS A 74 0.02 -6.34 7.41
C CYS A 74 -0.22 -5.90 5.97
N VAL A 75 -1.17 -4.98 5.77
CA VAL A 75 -1.42 -4.28 4.52
C VAL A 75 -1.11 -2.80 4.70
N VAL A 76 -0.18 -2.26 3.91
CA VAL A 76 0.16 -0.83 3.89
C VAL A 76 -0.60 -0.15 2.78
N ILE A 77 -1.34 0.92 3.10
CA ILE A 77 -2.03 1.74 2.10
C ILE A 77 -1.20 3.00 1.82
N GLY A 78 -0.73 3.10 0.58
CA GLY A 78 0.11 4.17 0.08
C GLY A 78 -0.56 5.54 0.02
N GLY A 79 0.23 6.60 0.20
CA GLY A 79 -0.23 8.00 0.22
C GLY A 79 -1.11 8.41 -0.97
N GLY A 80 -0.82 7.91 -2.19
CA GLY A 80 -1.59 8.26 -3.39
C GLY A 80 -3.08 7.94 -3.30
N LEU A 81 -3.45 6.91 -2.55
CA LEU A 81 -4.86 6.51 -2.37
C LEU A 81 -5.61 7.32 -1.32
N ARG A 82 -4.90 8.05 -0.45
CA ARG A 82 -5.44 8.56 0.82
C ARG A 82 -5.19 10.04 1.09
N ILE A 83 -4.25 10.67 0.37
CA ILE A 83 -3.89 12.08 0.52
C ILE A 83 -4.80 12.98 -0.32
N PRO A 84 -5.04 12.70 -1.62
CA PRO A 84 -5.93 13.53 -2.42
C PRO A 84 -7.37 13.51 -1.86
N PRO A 85 -7.99 14.67 -1.57
CA PRO A 85 -9.28 14.73 -0.90
C PRO A 85 -10.43 14.19 -1.78
N ASN A 86 -10.29 14.28 -3.10
CA ASN A 86 -11.22 13.70 -4.08
C ASN A 86 -11.23 12.16 -4.04
N GLY A 87 -10.19 11.53 -3.48
CA GLY A 87 -10.06 10.08 -3.34
C GLY A 87 -10.74 9.47 -2.10
N LEU A 88 -11.37 10.28 -1.22
CA LEU A 88 -11.85 9.81 0.08
C LEU A 88 -12.80 8.60 -0.01
N LEU A 89 -13.81 8.66 -0.89
CA LEU A 89 -14.76 7.55 -1.05
C LEU A 89 -14.06 6.29 -1.58
N PHE A 90 -13.08 6.44 -2.47
CA PHE A 90 -12.30 5.30 -2.97
C PHE A 90 -11.42 4.71 -1.86
N PHE A 91 -10.81 5.56 -1.04
CA PHE A 91 -10.03 5.13 0.11
C PHE A 91 -10.86 4.32 1.11
N GLU A 92 -12.08 4.76 1.43
CA GLU A 92 -13.01 3.99 2.28
C GLU A 92 -13.29 2.60 1.70
N ARG A 93 -13.48 2.51 0.38
CA ARG A 93 -13.68 1.22 -0.31
C ARG A 93 -12.45 0.32 -0.22
N VAL A 94 -11.25 0.88 -0.36
CA VAL A 94 -9.98 0.15 -0.19
C VAL A 94 -9.87 -0.41 1.23
N VAL A 95 -10.12 0.41 2.26
CA VAL A 95 -10.10 -0.02 3.66
C VAL A 95 -11.10 -1.14 3.92
N ASN A 96 -12.34 -1.00 3.43
CA ASN A 96 -13.37 -2.01 3.60
C ASN A 96 -13.05 -3.32 2.86
N ALA A 97 -12.47 -3.24 1.65
CA ALA A 97 -12.01 -4.42 0.92
C ALA A 97 -10.91 -5.18 1.68
N ILE A 98 -9.96 -4.45 2.27
CA ILE A 98 -8.89 -5.06 3.10
C ILE A 98 -9.48 -5.68 4.36
N HIS A 99 -10.38 -4.98 5.05
CA HIS A 99 -11.05 -5.50 6.24
C HIS A 99 -11.80 -6.82 5.96
N GLN A 100 -12.45 -6.93 4.81
CA GLN A 100 -13.18 -8.13 4.40
C GLN A 100 -12.26 -9.26 3.90
N GLY A 101 -11.26 -8.92 3.08
CA GLY A 101 -10.37 -9.90 2.41
C GLY A 101 -9.21 -10.39 3.27
N ALA A 102 -8.74 -9.58 4.23
CA ALA A 102 -7.66 -9.93 5.14
C ALA A 102 -7.98 -9.49 6.58
N PRO A 103 -9.01 -10.08 7.23
CA PRO A 103 -9.53 -9.62 8.52
C PRO A 103 -8.54 -9.73 9.69
N LYS A 104 -7.45 -10.48 9.53
CA LYS A 104 -6.37 -10.64 10.53
C LYS A 104 -5.21 -9.68 10.31
N ALA A 105 -5.10 -9.08 9.12
CA ALA A 105 -4.00 -8.19 8.79
C ALA A 105 -4.14 -6.87 9.56
N ALA A 106 -3.02 -6.37 10.09
CA ALA A 106 -2.96 -4.98 10.49
C ALA A 106 -3.07 -4.08 9.25
N ILE A 107 -3.72 -2.92 9.38
CA ILE A 107 -3.73 -1.88 8.35
C ILE A 107 -2.76 -0.78 8.76
N ALA A 108 -1.81 -0.47 7.89
CA ALA A 108 -0.78 0.53 8.14
C ALA A 108 -0.79 1.64 7.08
N PHE A 109 -0.30 2.81 7.47
CA PHE A 109 -0.15 3.97 6.59
C PHE A 109 1.27 4.49 6.67
N ASN A 110 1.97 4.47 5.54
CA ASN A 110 3.30 5.06 5.40
C ASN A 110 3.17 6.58 5.16
N THR A 111 4.14 7.39 5.57
CA THR A 111 4.13 8.84 5.30
C THR A 111 4.75 9.16 3.95
N ARG A 112 5.66 8.30 3.47
CA ARG A 112 6.33 8.36 2.18
C ARG A 112 6.63 6.94 1.69
N PRO A 113 6.78 6.68 0.39
CA PRO A 113 7.06 5.32 -0.08
C PRO A 113 8.25 4.63 0.62
N GLN A 114 9.28 5.40 0.98
CA GLN A 114 10.50 4.90 1.62
C GLN A 114 10.33 4.46 3.07
N ASP A 115 9.24 4.82 3.76
CA ASP A 115 8.98 4.41 5.14
C ASP A 115 7.93 3.28 5.26
N THR A 116 7.69 2.57 4.16
CA THR A 116 6.71 1.46 4.09
C THR A 116 7.08 0.33 5.05
N ALA A 117 8.35 -0.08 5.10
CA ALA A 117 8.77 -1.16 5.99
C ALA A 117 8.70 -0.76 7.47
N GLU A 118 8.99 0.51 7.79
CA GLU A 118 8.83 1.10 9.11
C GLU A 118 7.36 1.15 9.51
N ALA A 119 6.46 1.47 8.57
CA ALA A 119 5.03 1.49 8.81
C ALA A 119 4.50 0.10 9.20
N VAL A 120 5.03 -0.96 8.57
CA VAL A 120 4.73 -2.37 8.84
C VAL A 120 5.26 -2.80 10.21
N ALA A 121 6.51 -2.44 10.53
CA ALA A 121 7.17 -2.81 11.79
C ALA A 121 6.43 -2.32 13.06
N ARG A 122 5.56 -1.31 12.94
CA ARG A 122 4.69 -0.86 14.04
C ARG A 122 3.67 -1.92 14.47
N TRP A 123 3.36 -2.88 13.60
CA TRP A 123 2.28 -3.84 13.79
C TRP A 123 2.75 -5.28 13.79
N VAL A 124 3.71 -5.62 12.94
CA VAL A 124 4.31 -6.95 12.90
C VAL A 124 5.62 -6.87 13.69
N GLY A 125 5.58 -7.29 14.96
CA GLY A 125 6.79 -7.36 15.78
C GLY A 125 7.85 -8.26 15.14
N GLU A 126 9.10 -8.17 15.62
CA GLU A 126 10.08 -9.23 15.40
C GLU A 126 9.49 -10.54 15.96
N ARG A 127 8.96 -11.40 15.10
CA ARG A 127 8.48 -12.72 15.53
C ARG A 127 9.69 -13.59 15.88
N HIS A 128 10.23 -13.35 17.07
CA HIS A 128 10.98 -14.32 17.85
C HIS A 128 10.04 -14.92 18.90
N ARG A 129 9.35 -15.98 18.50
CA ARG A 129 8.97 -17.07 19.40
C ARG A 129 9.10 -18.38 18.64
#